data_AF-A0A3L6ZHR1-F1
#
_entry.id   AF-A0A3L6ZHR1-F1
#
_cell.length_a   1.000
_cell.length_b   1.000
_cell.length_c   1.000
_cell.angle_alpha   90.00
_cell.angle_beta   90.00
_cell.angle_gamma   90.00
#
_symmetry.space_group_name_H-M   'P 1'
#
loop_
_entity.id
_entity.type
_entity.pdbx_description
1 polymer ?
#
loop_
_entity_poly.entity_id
_entity_poly.type
_entity_poly.pdbx_seq_one_letter_code
_entity_poly.pdbx_strand_id
1 'polypeptide(L)'
;MASQIATELTNRRSVALTETVVLNGLGWLFRSQETSDFGIDAHVEITTDERATGELIALQIKGGSSAFKTPTEDGWYFSVTAKHADYWLNHSLPVLLVLADLDSSRCFWQVIDSNTLESTGKNYKVLVPRGNDVSAASDEWQGLTRRYLENTDLLYETNSQRLPPASVVRLDELRKTDSLAAASLAADLAAGRGNPREAIVELVRSRRTWLGRVS
;
A
#
# COMPACT_ATOMS: atom_id res chain seq x y z
N MET A 1 19.42 -7.13 22.69
CA MET A 1 19.22 -6.43 21.41
C MET A 1 19.58 -7.40 20.29
N ALA A 2 18.71 -7.58 19.30
CA ALA A 2 19.09 -8.32 18.10
C ALA A 2 20.17 -7.53 17.34
N SER A 3 21.16 -8.24 16.79
CA SER A 3 22.16 -7.63 15.89
C SER A 3 21.45 -7.01 14.67
N GLN A 4 21.94 -5.88 14.18
CA GLN A 4 21.45 -5.25 12.94
C GLN A 4 21.42 -6.23 11.77
N ILE A 5 22.41 -7.13 11.71
CA ILE A 5 22.47 -8.21 10.70
C ILE A 5 21.32 -9.21 10.88
N ALA A 6 20.97 -9.57 12.12
CA ALA A 6 19.88 -10.53 12.38
C ALA A 6 18.51 -9.96 11.99
N THR A 7 18.30 -8.66 12.25
CA THR A 7 17.09 -7.94 11.80
C THR A 7 17.01 -7.92 10.27
N GLU A 8 18.10 -7.58 9.59
CA GLU A 8 18.14 -7.54 8.13
C GLU A 8 17.91 -8.91 7.50
N LEU A 9 18.52 -9.98 8.05
CA LEU A 9 18.27 -11.35 7.61
C LEU A 9 16.81 -11.76 7.80
N THR A 10 16.19 -11.35 8.91
CA THR A 10 14.76 -11.62 9.16
C THR A 10 13.89 -10.91 8.13
N ASN A 11 14.17 -9.63 7.84
CA ASN A 11 13.44 -8.87 6.83
C ASN A 11 13.54 -9.52 5.45
N ARG A 12 14.76 -9.85 4.99
CA ARG A 12 14.98 -10.52 3.70
C ARG A 12 14.29 -11.86 3.59
N ARG A 13 14.35 -12.68 4.64
CA ARG A 13 13.63 -13.97 4.70
C ARG A 13 12.12 -13.80 4.63
N SER A 14 11.60 -12.74 5.27
CA SER A 14 10.17 -12.43 5.28
C SER A 14 9.68 -12.03 3.89
N VAL A 15 10.46 -11.21 3.18
CA VAL A 15 10.18 -10.85 1.77
C VAL A 15 10.23 -12.10 0.89
N ALA A 16 11.28 -12.92 0.99
CA ALA A 16 11.42 -14.14 0.19
C ALA A 16 10.31 -15.17 0.45
N LEU A 17 9.88 -15.33 1.70
CA LEU A 17 8.73 -16.18 2.03
C LEU A 17 7.45 -15.64 1.39
N THR A 18 7.20 -14.33 1.53
CA THR A 18 6.00 -13.70 0.96
C THR A 18 5.98 -13.82 -0.57
N GLU A 19 7.12 -13.60 -1.22
CA GLU A 19 7.29 -13.83 -2.66
C GLU A 19 6.93 -15.27 -3.04
N THR A 20 7.47 -16.25 -2.32
CA THR A 20 7.17 -17.67 -2.57
C THR A 20 5.68 -17.97 -2.43
N VAL A 21 5.02 -17.43 -1.40
CA VAL A 21 3.58 -17.61 -1.17
C VAL A 21 2.74 -16.95 -2.25
N VAL A 22 3.11 -15.75 -2.71
CA VAL A 22 2.41 -15.05 -3.80
C VAL A 22 2.57 -15.79 -5.13
N LEU A 23 3.81 -16.18 -5.49
CA LEU A 23 4.08 -16.87 -6.74
C LEU A 23 3.36 -18.22 -6.82
N ASN A 24 3.41 -19.01 -5.75
CA ASN A 24 2.86 -20.37 -5.75
C ASN A 24 1.36 -20.42 -5.41
N GLY A 25 0.89 -19.54 -4.52
CA GLY A 25 -0.50 -19.54 -4.05
C GLY A 25 -1.42 -18.71 -4.94
N LEU A 26 -0.94 -17.55 -5.42
CA LEU A 26 -1.76 -16.63 -6.21
C LEU A 26 -1.44 -16.66 -7.71
N GLY A 27 -0.23 -17.10 -8.10
CA GLY A 27 0.21 -17.10 -9.50
C GLY A 27 0.55 -15.70 -10.04
N TRP A 28 0.76 -14.72 -9.15
CA TRP A 28 0.92 -13.31 -9.48
C TRP A 28 2.39 -12.87 -9.49
N LEU A 29 2.70 -11.81 -10.24
CA LEU A 29 4.08 -11.31 -10.29
C LEU A 29 4.43 -10.59 -8.99
N PHE A 30 5.63 -10.81 -8.49
CA PHE A 30 6.15 -10.18 -7.28
C PHE A 30 7.44 -9.40 -7.59
N ARG A 31 7.58 -8.19 -7.05
CA ARG A 31 8.75 -7.32 -7.25
C ARG A 31 9.20 -6.72 -5.93
N SER A 32 10.25 -7.28 -5.34
CA SER A 32 10.89 -6.74 -4.14
C SER A 32 11.52 -5.36 -4.40
N GLN A 33 11.50 -4.49 -3.40
CA GLN A 33 12.16 -3.19 -3.44
C GLN A 33 13.47 -3.25 -2.61
N GLU A 34 14.60 -2.89 -3.21
CA GLU A 34 15.92 -2.99 -2.55
C GLU A 34 16.18 -1.86 -1.53
N THR A 35 15.41 -0.76 -1.61
CA THR A 35 15.60 0.44 -0.77
C THR A 35 14.31 0.80 -0.04
N SER A 36 14.16 0.35 1.21
CA SER A 36 13.02 0.72 2.06
C SER A 36 13.31 2.00 2.85
N ASP A 37 13.34 3.16 2.18
CA ASP A 37 13.42 4.45 2.89
C ASP A 37 12.04 4.92 3.40
N PHE A 38 10.94 4.35 2.87
CA PHE A 38 9.57 4.80 3.13
C PHE A 38 8.57 3.70 3.53
N GLY A 39 8.97 2.42 3.59
CA GLY A 39 8.16 1.36 4.19
C GLY A 39 7.22 0.60 3.24
N ILE A 40 7.54 0.50 1.96
CA ILE A 40 6.99 -0.54 1.07
C ILE A 40 8.13 -1.48 0.70
N ASP A 41 7.94 -2.78 0.90
CA ASP A 41 8.96 -3.79 0.67
C ASP A 41 8.79 -4.48 -0.68
N ALA A 42 7.57 -4.51 -1.22
CA ALA A 42 7.30 -5.13 -2.51
C ALA A 42 6.06 -4.58 -3.21
N HIS A 43 5.99 -4.81 -4.52
CA HIS A 43 4.77 -4.68 -5.31
C HIS A 43 4.36 -6.03 -5.86
N VAL A 44 3.05 -6.30 -5.84
CA VAL A 44 2.44 -7.47 -6.49
C VAL A 44 1.61 -6.98 -7.66
N GLU A 45 1.74 -7.63 -8.82
CA GLU A 45 0.91 -7.39 -9.99
C GLU A 45 0.04 -8.59 -10.28
N ILE A 46 -1.26 -8.34 -10.37
CA ILE A 46 -2.25 -9.37 -10.68
C ILE A 46 -1.99 -9.90 -12.10
N THR A 47 -2.09 -11.21 -12.25
CA THR A 47 -2.03 -11.88 -13.55
C THR A 47 -3.36 -12.56 -13.84
N THR A 48 -3.72 -12.63 -15.12
CA THR A 48 -4.90 -13.35 -15.61
C THR A 48 -4.55 -13.93 -16.97
N ASP A 49 -4.87 -15.21 -17.19
CA ASP A 49 -4.54 -15.92 -18.43
C ASP A 49 -3.08 -15.75 -18.87
N GLU A 50 -2.15 -15.90 -17.91
CA GLU A 50 -0.70 -15.73 -18.09
C GLU A 50 -0.26 -14.34 -18.57
N ARG A 51 -1.12 -13.32 -18.43
CA ARG A 51 -0.80 -11.92 -18.75
C ARG A 51 -0.85 -11.06 -17.51
N ALA A 52 0.12 -10.14 -17.41
CA ALA A 52 0.13 -9.11 -16.38
C ALA A 52 -0.96 -8.07 -16.68
N THR A 53 -1.78 -7.72 -15.68
CA THR A 53 -2.95 -6.84 -15.88
C THR A 53 -2.62 -5.34 -15.73
N GLY A 54 -1.46 -5.00 -15.16
CA GLY A 54 -1.14 -3.65 -14.72
C GLY A 54 -1.77 -3.26 -13.37
N GLU A 55 -2.61 -4.11 -12.78
CA GLU A 55 -3.20 -3.85 -11.47
C GLU A 55 -2.20 -4.21 -10.36
N LEU A 56 -1.79 -3.19 -9.60
CA LEU A 56 -0.70 -3.30 -8.62
C LEU A 56 -1.21 -3.13 -7.18
N ILE A 57 -0.60 -3.89 -6.28
CA ILE A 57 -0.78 -3.82 -4.83
C ILE A 57 0.58 -3.57 -4.19
N ALA A 58 0.64 -2.66 -3.22
CA ALA A 58 1.85 -2.40 -2.45
C ALA A 58 1.83 -3.19 -1.14
N LEU A 59 2.95 -3.81 -0.80
CA LEU A 59 3.10 -4.62 0.41
C LEU A 59 4.12 -3.99 1.36
N GLN A 60 3.71 -3.78 2.61
CA GLN A 60 4.64 -3.70 3.73
C GLN A 60 4.66 -5.07 4.43
N ILE A 61 5.83 -5.69 4.49
CA ILE A 61 6.07 -7.02 5.02
C ILE A 61 6.82 -6.90 6.36
N LYS A 62 6.28 -7.52 7.39
CA LYS A 62 6.88 -7.59 8.73
C LYS A 62 7.01 -9.04 9.13
N GLY A 63 8.19 -9.47 9.57
CA GLY A 63 8.37 -10.82 10.08
C GLY A 63 9.19 -10.87 11.35
N GLY A 64 9.39 -12.09 11.83
CA GLY A 64 9.96 -12.37 13.14
C GLY A 64 8.96 -12.22 14.28
N SER A 65 9.36 -12.63 15.47
CA SER A 65 8.47 -12.70 16.65
C SER A 65 7.87 -11.37 17.08
N SER A 66 8.49 -10.23 16.72
CA SER A 66 7.95 -8.91 17.00
C SER A 66 6.67 -8.59 16.20
N ALA A 67 6.53 -9.15 15.00
CA ALA A 67 5.32 -9.00 14.18
C ALA A 67 4.10 -9.66 14.83
N PHE A 68 4.32 -10.72 15.61
CA PHE A 68 3.29 -11.53 16.25
C PHE A 68 3.19 -11.30 17.77
N LYS A 69 3.78 -10.19 18.27
CA LYS A 69 3.96 -9.95 19.71
C LYS A 69 2.66 -9.79 20.51
N THR A 70 1.57 -9.37 19.86
CA THR A 70 0.29 -9.09 20.52
C THR A 70 -0.81 -9.98 19.93
N PRO A 71 -0.86 -11.27 20.28
CA PRO A 71 -1.91 -12.17 19.81
C PRO A 71 -3.26 -11.86 20.46
N THR A 72 -4.33 -12.11 19.72
CA THR A 72 -5.72 -12.13 20.17
C THR A 72 -6.37 -13.45 19.75
N GLU A 73 -7.64 -13.65 20.08
CA GLU A 73 -8.42 -14.79 19.55
C GLU A 73 -8.46 -14.75 18.01
N ASP A 74 -8.80 -13.58 17.46
CA ASP A 74 -9.04 -13.37 16.02
C ASP A 74 -7.77 -13.17 15.17
N GLY A 75 -6.61 -12.91 15.78
CA GLY A 75 -5.39 -12.62 15.03
C GLY A 75 -4.27 -12.00 15.85
N TRP A 76 -3.65 -10.95 15.32
CA TRP A 76 -2.57 -10.22 15.97
C TRP A 76 -2.69 -8.72 15.75
N TYR A 77 -2.54 -7.94 16.82
CA TYR A 77 -2.43 -6.49 16.70
C TYR A 77 -0.99 -6.09 16.37
N PHE A 78 -0.84 -5.35 15.26
CA PHE A 78 0.43 -4.74 14.87
C PHE A 78 0.40 -3.23 15.13
N SER A 79 1.45 -2.70 15.76
CA SER A 79 1.56 -1.26 16.04
C SER A 79 2.13 -0.49 14.85
N VAL A 80 1.49 0.60 14.49
CA VAL A 80 1.81 1.43 13.34
C VAL A 80 2.09 2.86 13.80
N THR A 81 3.21 3.45 13.38
CA THR A 81 3.51 4.84 13.72
C THR A 81 2.60 5.79 12.94
N ALA A 82 2.31 6.98 13.48
CA ALA A 82 1.52 7.98 12.74
C ALA A 82 2.11 8.29 11.35
N LYS A 83 3.45 8.34 11.21
CA LYS A 83 4.14 8.55 9.93
C LYS A 83 3.85 7.43 8.92
N HIS A 84 3.92 6.17 9.34
CA HIS A 84 3.63 5.04 8.44
C HIS A 84 2.15 4.97 8.09
N ALA A 85 1.26 5.20 9.06
CA ALA A 85 -0.17 5.23 8.79
C ALA A 85 -0.51 6.31 7.76
N ASP A 86 -0.02 7.54 7.94
CA ASP A 86 -0.22 8.64 7.00
C ASP A 86 0.36 8.32 5.61
N TYR A 87 1.58 7.78 5.56
CA TYR A 87 2.20 7.39 4.29
C TYR A 87 1.41 6.28 3.56
N TRP A 88 0.96 5.24 4.27
CA TRP A 88 0.22 4.13 3.68
C TRP A 88 -1.19 4.53 3.25
N LEU A 89 -1.90 5.35 4.03
CA LEU A 89 -3.24 5.85 3.70
C LEU A 89 -3.25 6.75 2.46
N ASN A 90 -2.17 7.52 2.26
CA ASN A 90 -2.01 8.42 1.11
C ASN A 90 -1.20 7.79 -0.04
N HIS A 91 -0.91 6.48 0.06
CA HIS A 91 -0.19 5.76 -0.98
C HIS A 91 -1.07 5.60 -2.22
N SER A 92 -0.47 5.72 -3.40
CA SER A 92 -1.20 5.64 -4.66
C SER A 92 -1.64 4.22 -4.98
N LEU A 93 -1.06 3.19 -4.39
CA LEU A 93 -1.54 1.81 -4.55
C LEU A 93 -2.26 1.37 -3.27
N PRO A 94 -3.24 0.45 -3.35
CA PRO A 94 -3.76 -0.20 -2.15
C PRO A 94 -2.59 -0.84 -1.39
N VAL A 95 -2.48 -0.51 -0.11
CA VAL A 95 -1.41 -1.02 0.76
C VAL A 95 -1.94 -2.17 1.60
N LEU A 96 -1.22 -3.28 1.59
CA LEU A 96 -1.44 -4.40 2.51
C LEU A 96 -0.28 -4.50 3.48
N LEU A 97 -0.60 -4.63 4.77
CA LEU A 97 0.36 -5.08 5.77
C LEU A 97 0.35 -6.62 5.79
N VAL A 98 1.52 -7.22 5.59
CA VAL A 98 1.73 -8.66 5.62
C VAL A 98 2.58 -9.03 6.83
N LEU A 99 2.11 -9.96 7.65
CA LEU A 99 2.89 -10.60 8.71
C LEU A 99 3.39 -11.96 8.21
N ALA A 100 4.70 -12.07 8.02
CA ALA A 100 5.37 -13.29 7.57
C ALA A 100 5.83 -14.12 8.78
N ASP A 101 5.18 -15.26 9.00
CA ASP A 101 5.57 -16.24 10.01
C ASP A 101 6.57 -17.22 9.41
N LEU A 102 7.85 -17.00 9.69
CA LEU A 102 8.95 -17.82 9.21
C LEU A 102 8.95 -19.23 9.81
N ASP A 103 8.34 -19.42 10.99
CA ASP A 103 8.33 -20.72 11.66
C ASP A 103 7.27 -21.64 11.05
N SER A 104 6.08 -21.10 10.76
CA SER A 104 5.01 -21.85 10.09
C SER A 104 5.03 -21.78 8.56
N SER A 105 5.92 -20.97 7.98
CA SER A 105 5.98 -20.69 6.53
C SER A 105 4.65 -20.17 5.97
N ARG A 106 3.95 -19.32 6.73
CA ARG A 106 2.68 -18.71 6.34
C ARG A 106 2.77 -17.20 6.38
N CYS A 107 2.00 -16.55 5.52
CA CYS A 107 1.87 -15.10 5.49
C CYS A 107 0.41 -14.71 5.73
N PHE A 108 0.20 -13.79 6.66
CA PHE A 108 -1.11 -13.25 6.99
C PHE A 108 -1.21 -11.80 6.56
N TRP A 109 -2.38 -11.30 6.18
CA TRP A 109 -2.50 -9.95 5.63
C TRP A 109 -3.70 -9.17 6.15
N GLN A 110 -3.58 -7.84 6.07
CA GLN A 110 -4.69 -6.91 6.28
C GLN A 110 -4.52 -5.69 5.40
N VAL A 111 -5.63 -5.19 4.83
CA VAL A 111 -5.64 -3.92 4.09
C VAL A 111 -5.43 -2.76 5.05
N ILE A 112 -4.67 -1.75 4.63
CA ILE A 112 -4.51 -0.51 5.36
C ILE A 112 -5.49 0.53 4.82
N ASP A 113 -6.51 0.84 5.59
CA ASP A 113 -7.46 1.93 5.33
C ASP A 113 -7.98 2.55 6.64
N SER A 114 -8.89 3.51 6.54
CA SER A 114 -9.47 4.20 7.70
C SER A 114 -10.36 3.30 8.59
N ASN A 115 -10.79 2.14 8.09
CA ASN A 115 -11.61 1.19 8.84
C ASN A 115 -10.77 0.15 9.57
N THR A 116 -9.58 -0.18 9.07
CA THR A 116 -8.69 -1.18 9.67
C THR A 116 -7.64 -0.57 10.60
N LEU A 117 -7.27 0.70 10.40
CA LEU A 117 -6.39 1.42 11.32
C LEU A 117 -7.17 2.01 12.50
N GLU A 118 -6.89 1.50 13.69
CA GLU A 118 -7.44 2.01 14.95
C GLU A 118 -6.46 2.99 15.60
N SER A 119 -6.92 4.21 15.92
CA SER A 119 -6.09 5.18 16.65
C SER A 119 -5.82 4.74 18.09
N THR A 120 -4.58 4.87 18.53
CA THR A 120 -4.16 4.71 19.92
C THR A 120 -3.74 6.06 20.53
N GLY A 121 -4.33 7.16 20.04
CA GLY A 121 -4.02 8.53 20.46
C GLY A 121 -2.88 9.17 19.67
N LYS A 122 -1.64 8.67 19.80
CA LYS A 122 -0.46 9.20 19.08
C LYS A 122 -0.01 8.35 17.88
N ASN A 123 -0.44 7.10 17.84
CA ASN A 123 -0.07 6.09 16.86
C ASN A 123 -1.34 5.34 16.47
N TYR A 124 -1.17 4.29 15.67
CA TYR A 124 -2.24 3.42 15.25
C TYR A 124 -1.91 1.97 15.60
N LYS A 125 -2.93 1.13 15.56
CA LYS A 125 -2.79 -0.32 15.52
C LYS A 125 -3.71 -0.87 14.44
N VAL A 126 -3.38 -2.04 13.94
CA VAL A 126 -4.21 -2.78 12.98
C VAL A 126 -4.29 -4.23 13.44
N LEU A 127 -5.50 -4.80 13.41
CA LEU A 127 -5.69 -6.23 13.62
C LEU A 127 -5.44 -6.96 12.30
N VAL A 128 -4.43 -7.83 12.28
CA VAL A 128 -4.20 -8.77 11.18
C VAL A 128 -4.89 -10.09 11.51
N PRO A 129 -5.98 -10.46 10.82
CA PRO A 129 -6.77 -11.64 11.16
C PRO A 129 -6.02 -12.94 10.86
N ARG A 130 -6.22 -13.95 11.71
CA ARG A 130 -5.64 -15.29 11.51
C ARG A 130 -6.19 -16.01 10.27
N GLY A 131 -7.42 -15.65 9.86
CA GLY A 131 -8.08 -16.19 8.68
C GLY A 131 -7.58 -15.60 7.36
N ASN A 132 -6.92 -14.44 7.38
CA ASN A 132 -6.44 -13.76 6.18
C ASN A 132 -5.09 -14.35 5.73
N ASP A 133 -5.09 -15.55 5.16
CA ASP A 133 -3.89 -16.18 4.61
C ASP A 133 -3.62 -15.69 3.18
N VAL A 134 -2.38 -15.24 2.91
CA VAL A 134 -1.99 -14.73 1.58
C VAL A 134 -2.15 -15.81 0.50
N SER A 135 -1.93 -17.09 0.83
CA SER A 135 -2.01 -18.19 -0.15
C SER A 135 -3.42 -18.40 -0.72
N ALA A 136 -4.45 -17.86 -0.06
CA ALA A 136 -5.85 -18.01 -0.45
C ALA A 136 -6.52 -16.67 -0.79
N ALA A 137 -5.76 -15.57 -0.91
CA ALA A 137 -6.30 -14.22 -0.93
C ALA A 137 -6.65 -13.66 -2.32
N SER A 138 -6.67 -14.51 -3.37
CA SER A 138 -6.76 -14.06 -4.76
C SER A 138 -8.02 -13.23 -5.01
N ASP A 139 -9.19 -13.74 -4.60
CA ASP A 139 -10.48 -13.08 -4.82
C ASP A 139 -10.57 -11.76 -4.03
N GLU A 140 -10.10 -11.74 -2.78
CA GLU A 140 -10.14 -10.55 -1.94
C GLU A 140 -9.21 -9.45 -2.45
N TRP A 141 -8.01 -9.80 -2.92
CA TRP A 141 -7.04 -8.84 -3.44
C TRP A 141 -7.47 -8.30 -4.81
N GLN A 142 -8.05 -9.13 -5.68
CA GLN A 142 -8.70 -8.67 -6.92
C GLN A 142 -9.90 -7.75 -6.63
N GLY A 143 -10.73 -8.13 -5.66
CA GLY A 143 -11.85 -7.30 -5.22
C GLY A 143 -11.36 -5.96 -4.65
N LEU A 144 -10.24 -5.95 -3.93
CA LEU A 144 -9.61 -4.75 -3.42
C LEU A 144 -9.09 -3.86 -4.56
N THR A 145 -8.34 -4.37 -5.53
CA THR A 145 -7.84 -3.55 -6.64
C THR A 145 -8.97 -2.98 -7.47
N ARG A 146 -10.00 -3.78 -7.77
CA ARG A 146 -11.18 -3.30 -8.47
C ARG A 146 -11.87 -2.16 -7.73
N ARG A 147 -12.18 -2.32 -6.44
CA ARG A 147 -12.79 -1.26 -5.62
C ARG A 147 -11.89 -0.03 -5.54
N TYR A 148 -10.58 -0.22 -5.46
CA TYR A 148 -9.61 0.87 -5.43
C TYR A 148 -9.64 1.67 -6.74
N LEU A 149 -9.68 1.01 -7.89
CA LEU A 149 -9.81 1.65 -9.21
C LEU A 149 -11.18 2.31 -9.43
N GLU A 150 -12.28 1.67 -9.01
CA GLU A 150 -13.63 2.23 -9.07
C GLU A 150 -13.76 3.48 -8.17
N ASN A 151 -13.18 3.42 -6.97
CA ASN A 151 -13.13 4.56 -6.07
C ASN A 151 -12.17 5.64 -6.56
N THR A 152 -11.12 5.29 -7.31
CA THR A 152 -10.18 6.25 -7.90
C THR A 152 -10.91 7.21 -8.85
N ASP A 153 -11.83 6.69 -9.66
CA ASP A 153 -12.66 7.52 -10.52
C ASP A 153 -13.62 8.41 -9.69
N LEU A 154 -14.28 7.87 -8.67
CA LEU A 154 -15.14 8.66 -7.78
C LEU A 154 -14.37 9.75 -7.01
N LEU A 155 -13.18 9.42 -6.51
CA LEU A 155 -12.27 10.34 -5.84
C LEU A 155 -11.78 11.42 -6.79
N TYR A 156 -11.43 11.03 -8.02
CA TYR A 156 -11.08 11.96 -9.09
C TYR A 156 -12.23 12.91 -9.37
N GLU A 157 -13.42 12.40 -9.70
CA GLU A 157 -14.59 13.23 -10.02
C GLU A 157 -14.94 14.19 -8.88
N THR A 158 -14.97 13.68 -7.64
CA THR A 158 -15.29 14.48 -6.44
C THR A 158 -14.28 15.60 -6.20
N ASN A 159 -12.99 15.32 -6.37
CA ASN A 159 -11.94 16.31 -6.14
C ASN A 159 -11.80 17.29 -7.31
N SER A 160 -11.97 16.82 -8.54
CA SER A 160 -11.95 17.61 -9.77
C SER A 160 -13.05 18.66 -9.80
N GLN A 161 -14.25 18.34 -9.29
CA GLN A 161 -15.34 19.33 -9.16
C GLN A 161 -14.96 20.54 -8.30
N ARG A 162 -14.02 20.37 -7.38
CA ARG A 162 -13.56 21.48 -6.55
C ARG A 162 -12.55 22.32 -7.32
N LEU A 163 -11.79 21.73 -8.27
CA LEU A 163 -10.60 22.29 -8.94
C LEU A 163 -10.89 23.36 -9.99
N PRO A 164 -9.97 24.32 -10.24
CA PRO A 164 -10.09 25.21 -11.38
C PRO A 164 -10.14 24.39 -12.68
N PRO A 165 -10.96 24.76 -13.66
CA PRO A 165 -11.11 23.99 -14.90
C PRO A 165 -9.78 23.71 -15.61
N ALA A 166 -8.84 24.66 -15.60
CA ALA A 166 -7.52 24.48 -16.20
C ALA A 166 -6.68 23.38 -15.55
N SER A 167 -6.84 23.16 -14.24
CA SER A 167 -6.19 22.05 -13.52
C SER A 167 -6.84 20.72 -13.90
N VAL A 168 -8.17 20.69 -14.00
CA VAL A 168 -8.92 19.49 -14.39
C VAL A 168 -8.55 19.03 -15.80
N VAL A 169 -8.37 19.94 -16.75
CA VAL A 169 -7.94 19.59 -18.12
C VAL A 169 -6.60 18.83 -18.13
N ARG A 170 -5.63 19.29 -17.33
CA ARG A 170 -4.32 18.62 -17.22
C ARG A 170 -4.41 17.28 -16.49
N LEU A 171 -5.28 17.23 -15.49
CA LEU A 171 -5.58 16.00 -14.76
C LEU A 171 -6.30 14.98 -15.64
N ASP A 172 -7.16 15.41 -16.57
CA ASP A 172 -7.84 14.54 -17.54
C ASP A 172 -6.84 13.99 -18.57
N GLU A 173 -5.87 14.80 -18.98
CA GLU A 173 -4.75 14.34 -19.80
C GLU A 173 -3.94 13.27 -19.07
N LEU A 174 -3.57 13.51 -17.81
CA LEU A 174 -2.86 12.54 -16.97
C LEU A 174 -3.69 11.27 -16.76
N ARG A 175 -5.01 11.40 -16.53
CA ARG A 175 -5.92 10.28 -16.25
C ARG A 175 -5.98 9.27 -17.40
N LYS A 176 -5.82 9.73 -18.65
CA LYS A 176 -5.76 8.86 -19.83
C LYS A 176 -4.54 7.94 -19.83
N THR A 177 -3.45 8.37 -19.20
CA THR A 177 -2.19 7.63 -19.15
C THR A 177 -1.93 6.95 -17.80
N ASP A 178 -2.47 7.52 -16.72
CA ASP A 178 -2.31 7.08 -15.34
C ASP A 178 -3.48 7.63 -14.50
N SER A 179 -4.59 6.88 -14.49
CA SER A 179 -5.83 7.26 -13.80
C SER A 179 -5.63 7.45 -12.30
N LEU A 180 -4.70 6.70 -11.74
CA LEU A 180 -4.40 6.69 -10.34
C LEU A 180 -3.56 7.89 -9.90
N ALA A 181 -2.51 8.22 -10.66
CA ALA A 181 -1.76 9.45 -10.45
C ALA A 181 -2.66 10.68 -10.59
N ALA A 182 -3.57 10.66 -11.56
CA ALA A 182 -4.54 11.74 -11.74
C ALA A 182 -5.47 11.90 -10.53
N ALA A 183 -6.03 10.81 -9.99
CA ALA A 183 -6.88 10.88 -8.80
C ALA A 183 -6.12 11.32 -7.54
N SER A 184 -4.90 10.81 -7.34
CA SER A 184 -4.04 11.19 -6.23
C SER A 184 -3.67 12.67 -6.30
N LEU A 185 -3.27 13.18 -7.47
CA LEU A 185 -2.97 14.60 -7.65
C LEU A 185 -4.22 15.47 -7.53
N ALA A 186 -5.38 15.02 -8.04
CA ALA A 186 -6.64 15.72 -7.87
C ALA A 186 -7.00 15.88 -6.37
N ALA A 187 -6.81 14.81 -5.58
CA ALA A 187 -7.03 14.84 -4.13
C ALA A 187 -6.09 15.83 -3.42
N ASP A 188 -4.79 15.76 -3.69
CA ASP A 188 -3.79 16.66 -3.09
C ASP A 188 -4.06 18.13 -3.41
N LEU A 189 -4.37 18.45 -4.69
CA LEU A 189 -4.70 19.81 -5.11
C LEU A 189 -6.03 20.30 -4.52
N ALA A 190 -7.01 19.40 -4.37
CA ALA A 190 -8.31 19.76 -3.80
C ALA A 190 -8.24 20.00 -2.29
N ALA A 191 -7.44 19.22 -1.56
CA ALA A 191 -7.16 19.42 -0.14
C ALA A 191 -6.34 20.69 0.10
N GLY A 192 -5.38 20.98 -0.79
CA GLY A 192 -4.50 22.15 -0.74
C GLY A 192 -5.13 23.50 -1.11
N ARG A 193 -6.41 23.52 -1.48
CA ARG A 193 -7.08 24.69 -2.06
C ARG A 193 -7.12 25.92 -1.14
N GLY A 194 -7.09 25.72 0.18
CA GLY A 194 -6.99 26.78 1.18
C GLY A 194 -5.55 27.16 1.56
N ASN A 195 -4.56 26.32 1.24
CA ASN A 195 -3.13 26.57 1.53
C ASN A 195 -2.22 25.96 0.43
N PRO A 196 -2.21 26.55 -0.78
CA PRO A 196 -1.56 25.96 -1.96
C PRO A 196 -0.05 25.80 -1.83
N ARG A 197 0.60 26.62 -1.00
CA ARG A 197 2.05 26.55 -0.76
C ARG A 197 2.44 25.27 -0.01
N GLU A 198 1.65 24.89 0.98
CA GLU A 198 1.89 23.69 1.79
C GLU A 198 1.61 22.42 0.98
N ALA A 199 0.57 22.43 0.16
CA ALA A 199 0.27 21.35 -0.77
C ALA A 199 1.39 21.13 -1.81
N ILE A 200 1.97 22.20 -2.36
CA ILE A 200 3.12 22.09 -3.28
C ILE A 200 4.35 21.56 -2.54
N VAL A 201 4.61 22.02 -1.31
CA VAL A 201 5.73 21.52 -0.51
C VAL A 201 5.59 20.02 -0.25
N GLU A 202 4.37 19.54 0.03
CA GLU A 202 4.10 18.12 0.27
C GLU A 202 4.20 17.27 -1.01
N LEU A 203 3.68 17.79 -2.14
CA LEU A 203 3.84 17.18 -3.46
C LEU A 203 5.31 17.03 -3.87
N VAL A 204 6.15 18.03 -3.56
CA VAL A 204 7.59 18.00 -3.86
C VAL A 204 8.36 17.11 -2.88
N ARG A 205 7.99 17.11 -1.59
CA ARG A 205 8.63 16.29 -0.55
C ARG A 205 8.38 14.80 -0.72
N SER A 206 7.17 14.42 -1.12
CA SER A 206 6.75 13.02 -1.25
C SER A 206 7.46 12.25 -2.37
N ARG A 207 8.27 12.92 -3.23
CA ARG A 207 9.02 12.31 -4.34
C ARG A 207 8.17 11.29 -5.10
N ARG A 208 6.93 11.65 -5.46
CA ARG A 208 6.03 10.71 -6.11
C ARG A 208 6.65 10.22 -7.42
N THR A 209 6.67 8.91 -7.61
CA THR A 209 7.39 8.24 -8.71
C THR A 209 6.86 8.62 -10.09
N TRP A 210 5.64 9.14 -10.18
CA TRP A 210 5.02 9.64 -11.41
C TRP A 210 5.38 11.10 -11.75
N LEU A 211 5.83 11.92 -10.78
CA LEU A 211 6.24 13.32 -11.01
C LEU A 211 7.54 13.44 -11.85
N GLY A 212 8.35 12.38 -11.90
CA GLY A 212 9.61 12.32 -12.66
C GLY A 212 9.48 11.81 -14.11
N ARG A 213 8.27 11.48 -14.59
CA ARG A 213 8.06 10.88 -15.92
C ARG A 213 7.49 11.85 -16.97
N VAL A 214 7.53 13.16 -16.70
CA VAL A 214 7.16 14.18 -17.69
C VAL A 214 8.44 14.77 -18.27
N SER A 215 8.90 14.18 -19.37
CA SER A 215 9.88 14.77 -20.30
C SER A 215 9.37 14.61 -21.72
#